data_AF-A0A7J6EWT9-F1
#
_entry.id   AF-A0A7J6EWT9-F1
#
_cell.length_a   1.000
_cell.length_b   1.000
_cell.length_c   1.000
_cell.angle_alpha   90.00
_cell.angle_beta   90.00
_cell.angle_gamma   90.00
#
_symmetry.space_group_name_H-M   'P 1'
#
loop_
_entity.id
_entity.type
_entity.pdbx_description
1 polymer ?
#
loop_
_entity_poly.entity_id
_entity_poly.type
_entity_poly.pdbx_seq_one_letter_code
_entity_poly.pdbx_strand_id
1 'polypeptide(L)'
;MMRRDIVAWLMMMVLVALFVVVPPTAKAETSPSQCKQERNNIVSACKAVIFRQSPSANCCARVRETHVECVCPYVTPKLANLVNVERSIKQIQGCGRTVPRNFKCGKIEMMMKISSVVLVVMVALLVVTAPMVKAVTTNQCKNERTQLVNECRPVIFGQDPSNNCCQRVRVIHVECICPYLTPKFANLINLARTAKQIRSCGRNIPHNFKCGSATFP
;
A
#
# COMPACT_ATOMS: atom_id res chain seq x y z
N MET A 1 34.87 20.00 26.88
CA MET A 1 34.47 18.87 26.00
C MET A 1 33.15 19.13 25.26
N MET A 2 32.14 19.72 25.90
CA MET A 2 30.80 19.98 25.32
C MET A 2 30.70 20.91 24.09
N ARG A 3 31.71 21.75 23.80
CA ARG A 3 31.71 22.65 22.62
C ARG A 3 32.01 21.93 21.30
N ARG A 4 32.76 20.82 21.33
CA ARG A 4 33.16 20.11 20.11
C ARG A 4 32.02 19.27 19.52
N ASP A 5 31.17 18.73 20.40
CA ASP A 5 29.99 17.96 20.00
C ASP A 5 28.89 18.85 19.40
N ILE A 6 28.71 20.07 19.93
CA ILE A 6 27.75 21.05 19.39
C ILE A 6 28.18 21.50 17.98
N VAL A 7 29.48 21.75 17.77
CA VAL A 7 30.00 22.14 16.45
C VAL A 7 29.88 20.99 15.45
N ALA A 8 30.11 19.75 15.87
CA ALA A 8 29.91 18.56 15.03
C ALA A 8 28.44 18.37 14.62
N TRP A 9 27.51 18.58 15.56
CA TRP A 9 26.08 18.54 15.30
C TRP A 9 25.62 19.64 14.34
N LEU A 10 26.09 20.87 14.52
CA LEU A 10 25.77 21.98 13.64
C LEU A 10 26.32 21.77 12.22
N MET A 11 27.55 21.25 12.09
CA MET A 11 28.13 20.90 10.78
C MET A 11 27.36 19.79 10.07
N MET A 12 26.86 18.79 10.81
CA MET A 12 26.06 17.70 10.26
C MET A 12 24.69 18.19 9.79
N MET A 13 24.05 19.11 10.53
CA MET A 13 22.79 19.75 10.12
C MET A 13 22.95 20.62 8.87
N VAL A 14 24.07 21.34 8.75
CA VAL A 14 24.39 22.15 7.56
C VAL A 14 24.65 21.26 6.33
N LEU A 15 25.34 20.13 6.49
CA LEU A 15 25.54 19.15 5.42
C LEU A 15 24.21 18.53 4.96
N VAL A 16 23.33 18.17 5.88
CA VAL A 16 21.99 17.64 5.54
C VAL A 16 21.16 18.69 4.82
N ALA A 17 21.19 19.96 5.24
CA ALA A 17 20.46 21.04 4.59
C ALA A 17 20.92 21.29 3.14
N LEU A 18 22.22 21.13 2.85
CA LEU A 18 22.77 21.26 1.49
C LEU A 18 22.33 20.14 0.55
N PHE A 19 22.03 18.93 1.06
CA PHE A 19 21.56 17.80 0.26
C PHE A 19 20.02 17.75 0.07
N VAL A 20 19.25 18.53 0.84
CA VAL A 20 17.77 18.51 0.80
C VAL A 20 17.19 19.47 -0.25
N VAL A 21 18.00 20.32 -0.89
CA VAL A 21 17.55 21.17 -2.00
C VAL A 21 17.66 20.43 -3.34
N VAL A 22 16.99 19.28 -3.44
CA VAL A 22 16.54 18.78 -4.75
C VAL A 22 15.02 18.79 -4.66
N PRO A 23 14.33 19.72 -5.35
CA PRO A 23 12.88 19.76 -5.29
C PRO A 23 12.33 18.41 -5.77
N PRO A 24 11.48 17.72 -4.99
CA PRO A 24 10.80 16.54 -5.48
C PRO A 24 9.92 16.99 -6.64
N THR A 25 10.20 16.47 -7.83
CA THR A 25 9.25 16.55 -8.93
C THR A 25 7.98 15.85 -8.47
N ALA A 26 6.91 16.61 -8.28
CA ALA A 26 5.61 16.09 -7.90
C ALA A 26 5.16 15.09 -8.96
N LYS A 27 5.31 13.79 -8.69
CA LYS A 27 4.56 12.76 -9.40
C LYS A 27 3.16 12.80 -8.79
N ALA A 28 2.19 13.23 -9.58
CA ALA A 28 0.78 13.19 -9.18
C ALA A 28 0.44 11.75 -8.76
N GLU A 29 0.13 11.54 -7.49
CA GLU A 29 -0.31 10.23 -6.99
C GLU A 29 -1.73 9.96 -7.53
N THR A 30 -1.82 9.26 -8.66
CA THR A 30 -3.09 8.76 -9.19
C THR A 30 -3.70 7.77 -8.20
N SER A 31 -4.98 7.96 -7.84
CA SER A 31 -5.69 7.07 -6.90
C SER A 31 -5.95 5.68 -7.50
N PRO A 32 -5.99 4.58 -6.70
CA PRO A 32 -6.28 3.23 -7.19
C PRO A 32 -7.59 3.10 -7.99
N SER A 33 -8.59 3.94 -7.68
CA SER A 33 -9.87 3.98 -8.42
C SER A 33 -9.73 4.61 -9.81
N GLN A 34 -8.88 5.63 -9.96
CA GLN A 34 -8.60 6.28 -11.24
C GLN A 34 -7.87 5.33 -12.19
N CYS A 35 -6.86 4.60 -11.69
CA CYS A 35 -6.17 3.58 -12.49
C CYS A 35 -7.09 2.46 -12.98
N LYS A 36 -8.10 2.07 -12.20
CA LYS A 36 -9.08 1.07 -12.64
C LYS A 36 -9.87 1.56 -13.85
N GLN A 37 -10.31 2.82 -13.83
CA GLN A 37 -11.08 3.40 -14.94
C GLN A 37 -10.20 3.62 -16.17
N GLU A 38 -9.00 4.18 -16.02
CA GLU A 38 -8.04 4.36 -17.12
C GLU A 38 -7.74 3.04 -17.82
N ARG A 39 -7.49 1.98 -17.05
CA ARG A 39 -7.24 0.65 -17.59
C ARG A 39 -8.44 0.10 -18.37
N ASN A 40 -9.66 0.27 -17.85
CA ASN A 40 -10.85 -0.19 -18.56
C ASN A 40 -11.02 0.55 -19.89
N ASN A 41 -10.77 1.86 -19.89
CA ASN A 41 -10.87 2.71 -21.08
C ASN A 41 -9.83 2.35 -22.15
N ILE A 42 -8.56 2.10 -21.77
CA ILE A 42 -7.54 1.72 -22.75
C ILE A 42 -7.78 0.31 -23.29
N VAL A 43 -8.21 -0.65 -22.45
CA VAL A 43 -8.53 -2.02 -22.90
C VAL A 43 -9.71 -2.02 -23.86
N SER A 44 -10.77 -1.26 -23.56
CA SER A 44 -11.94 -1.19 -24.43
C SER A 44 -11.62 -0.49 -25.76
N ALA A 45 -10.88 0.62 -25.72
CA ALA A 45 -10.54 1.39 -26.92
C ALA A 45 -9.52 0.67 -27.82
N CYS A 46 -8.56 -0.04 -27.24
CA CYS A 46 -7.44 -0.65 -27.96
C CYS A 46 -7.56 -2.16 -28.17
N LYS A 47 -8.74 -2.76 -27.94
CA LYS A 47 -8.95 -4.21 -28.10
C LYS A 47 -8.53 -4.75 -29.47
N ALA A 48 -8.76 -3.98 -30.54
CA ALA A 48 -8.35 -4.30 -31.91
C ALA A 48 -6.83 -4.51 -32.07
N VAL A 49 -6.02 -3.78 -31.29
CA VAL A 49 -4.55 -3.84 -31.33
C VAL A 49 -4.03 -5.21 -30.88
N ILE A 50 -4.71 -5.84 -29.91
CA ILE A 50 -4.41 -7.21 -29.46
C ILE A 50 -4.56 -8.20 -30.62
N PHE A 51 -5.53 -7.98 -31.50
CA PHE A 51 -5.78 -8.80 -32.71
C PHE A 51 -4.94 -8.36 -33.91
N ARG A 52 -3.78 -7.72 -33.68
CA ARG A 52 -2.82 -7.28 -34.70
C ARG A 52 -3.36 -6.21 -35.67
N GLN A 53 -4.46 -5.54 -35.34
CA GLN A 53 -4.99 -4.43 -36.14
C GLN A 53 -4.33 -3.10 -35.76
N SER A 54 -4.47 -2.08 -36.61
CA SER A 54 -4.02 -0.72 -36.34
C SER A 54 -4.86 -0.06 -35.24
N PRO A 55 -4.27 0.84 -34.42
CA PRO A 55 -5.01 1.56 -33.40
C PRO A 55 -6.00 2.55 -34.04
N SER A 56 -7.20 2.64 -33.47
CA SER A 56 -8.18 3.68 -33.80
C SER A 56 -7.76 5.04 -33.23
N ALA A 57 -8.37 6.13 -33.71
CA ALA A 57 -8.16 7.47 -33.15
C ALA A 57 -8.47 7.52 -31.64
N ASN A 58 -9.55 6.87 -31.21
CA ASN A 58 -9.92 6.74 -29.80
C ASN A 58 -8.88 5.95 -29.00
N CYS A 59 -8.36 4.85 -29.55
CA CYS A 59 -7.26 4.12 -28.93
C CYS A 59 -6.02 5.00 -28.76
N CYS A 60 -5.63 5.76 -29.79
CA CYS A 60 -4.46 6.64 -29.70
C CYS A 60 -4.66 7.78 -28.68
N ALA A 61 -5.86 8.33 -28.55
CA ALA A 61 -6.16 9.30 -27.49
C ALA A 61 -5.92 8.69 -26.10
N ARG A 62 -6.43 7.48 -25.85
CA ARG A 62 -6.17 6.76 -24.60
C ARG A 62 -4.70 6.45 -24.40
N VAL A 63 -3.98 6.02 -25.42
CA VAL A 63 -2.53 5.76 -25.32
C VAL A 63 -1.77 7.02 -24.90
N ARG A 64 -2.14 8.21 -25.40
CA ARG A 64 -1.50 9.48 -25.04
C ARG A 64 -1.78 9.89 -23.59
N GLU A 65 -3.00 9.68 -23.13
CA GLU A 65 -3.48 10.13 -21.81
C GLU A 65 -3.16 9.13 -20.69
N THR A 66 -2.97 7.85 -21.02
CA THR A 66 -2.85 6.80 -20.00
C THR A 66 -1.54 6.90 -19.22
N HIS A 67 -1.68 6.81 -17.90
CA HIS A 67 -0.57 6.82 -16.96
C HIS A 67 0.14 5.46 -16.93
N VAL A 68 1.47 5.48 -17.00
CA VAL A 68 2.28 4.25 -17.05
C VAL A 68 2.20 3.47 -15.73
N GLU A 69 2.06 4.19 -14.62
CA GLU A 69 1.86 3.66 -13.27
C GLU A 69 0.57 2.84 -13.13
N CYS A 70 -0.48 3.16 -13.90
CA CYS A 70 -1.74 2.43 -13.88
C CYS A 70 -1.71 1.15 -14.73
N VAL A 71 -0.88 1.11 -15.78
CA VAL A 71 -0.84 0.00 -16.75
C VAL A 71 0.27 -1.00 -16.43
N CYS A 72 1.47 -0.50 -16.14
CA CYS A 72 2.66 -1.33 -16.00
C CYS A 72 2.48 -2.48 -14.99
N PRO A 73 1.92 -2.29 -13.78
CA PRO A 73 1.73 -3.39 -12.83
C PRO A 73 0.95 -4.60 -13.36
N TYR A 74 0.14 -4.41 -14.42
CA TYR A 74 -0.68 -5.44 -15.04
C TYR A 74 -0.08 -6.03 -16.32
N VAL A 75 1.04 -5.48 -16.81
CA VAL A 75 1.81 -6.05 -17.91
C VAL A 75 2.64 -7.22 -17.38
N THR A 76 2.16 -8.43 -17.62
CA THR A 76 2.86 -9.67 -17.23
C THR A 76 3.73 -10.19 -18.39
N PRO A 77 4.77 -11.00 -18.12
CA PRO A 77 5.55 -11.66 -19.17
C PRO A 77 4.66 -12.51 -20.10
N LYS A 78 3.63 -13.16 -19.55
CA LYS A 78 2.65 -13.92 -20.33
C LYS A 78 1.88 -13.03 -21.31
N LEU A 79 1.44 -11.86 -20.85
CA LEU A 79 0.78 -10.88 -21.72
C LEU A 79 1.74 -10.31 -22.76
N ALA A 80 2.97 -9.97 -22.38
CA ALA A 80 4.00 -9.49 -23.30
C ALA A 80 4.37 -10.52 -24.38
N ASN A 81 4.27 -11.82 -24.09
CA ASN A 81 4.47 -12.86 -25.10
C ASN A 81 3.26 -13.00 -26.05
N LEU A 82 2.05 -12.69 -25.58
CA LEU A 82 0.83 -12.71 -26.40
C LEU A 82 0.77 -11.53 -27.37
N VAL A 83 1.21 -10.34 -26.93
CA VAL A 83 1.22 -9.13 -27.74
C VAL A 83 2.63 -8.85 -28.20
N ASN A 84 2.92 -8.95 -29.50
CA ASN A 84 4.26 -8.66 -30.03
C ASN A 84 4.73 -7.27 -29.54
N VAL A 85 5.70 -7.26 -28.61
CA VAL A 85 6.10 -6.05 -27.88
C VAL A 85 6.70 -5.01 -28.81
N GLU A 86 7.55 -5.42 -29.74
CA GLU A 86 8.17 -4.51 -30.71
C GLU A 86 7.13 -3.85 -31.61
N ARG A 87 6.15 -4.62 -32.09
CA ARG A 87 5.02 -4.09 -32.86
C ARG A 87 4.20 -3.11 -32.03
N SER A 88 3.91 -3.47 -30.77
CA SER A 88 3.13 -2.63 -29.86
C SER A 88 3.84 -1.30 -29.59
N ILE A 89 5.17 -1.31 -29.42
CA ILE A 89 5.98 -0.09 -29.28
C ILE A 89 5.86 0.80 -30.51
N LYS A 90 5.98 0.24 -31.72
CA LYS A 90 5.81 1.00 -32.97
C LYS A 90 4.41 1.62 -33.08
N GLN A 91 3.37 0.92 -32.65
CA GLN A 91 2.01 1.43 -32.66
C GLN A 91 1.80 2.56 -31.64
N ILE A 92 2.38 2.44 -30.44
CA ILE A 92 2.36 3.49 -29.42
C ILE A 92 3.09 4.75 -29.91
N GLN A 93 4.25 4.57 -30.53
CA GLN A 93 5.01 5.66 -31.16
C GLN A 93 4.24 6.28 -32.32
N GLY A 94 3.56 5.48 -33.15
CA GLY A 94 2.67 5.96 -34.22
C GLY A 94 1.47 6.75 -33.69
N CYS A 95 0.99 6.43 -32.49
CA CYS A 95 0.01 7.25 -31.78
C CYS A 95 0.60 8.56 -31.24
N GLY A 96 1.91 8.83 -31.34
CA GLY A 96 2.56 10.05 -30.86
C GLY A 96 2.98 10.00 -29.39
N ARG A 97 3.09 8.80 -28.79
CA ARG A 97 3.64 8.64 -27.45
C ARG A 97 5.06 8.07 -27.51
N THR A 98 6.00 8.81 -26.95
CA THR A 98 7.41 8.40 -26.92
C THR A 98 7.63 7.32 -25.87
N VAL A 99 8.19 6.18 -26.30
CA VAL A 99 8.65 5.10 -25.41
C VAL A 99 10.18 5.16 -25.33
N PRO A 100 10.77 5.44 -24.17
CA PRO A 100 12.22 5.41 -24.00
C PRO A 100 12.83 4.06 -24.35
N ARG A 101 14.07 4.06 -24.86
CA ARG A 101 14.82 2.82 -25.06
C ARG A 101 15.05 2.14 -23.70
N ASN A 102 14.94 0.82 -23.66
CA ASN A 102 15.03 0.01 -22.43
C ASN A 102 13.98 0.36 -21.36
N PHE A 103 12.83 0.90 -21.77
CA PHE A 103 11.72 1.15 -20.85
C PHE A 103 11.22 -0.15 -20.23
N LYS A 104 11.28 -0.24 -18.90
CA LYS A 104 10.81 -1.39 -18.13
C LYS A 104 9.39 -1.12 -17.66
N CYS A 105 8.46 -1.97 -18.06
CA CYS A 105 7.05 -1.88 -17.70
C CYS A 105 6.58 -3.24 -17.18
N GLY A 106 6.06 -3.24 -15.96
CA GLY A 106 5.62 -4.45 -15.26
C GLY A 106 6.60 -5.00 -14.25
N LYS A 107 6.13 -6.00 -13.50
CA LYS A 107 6.99 -6.86 -12.68
C LYS A 107 7.70 -7.85 -13.60
N ILE A 108 8.60 -7.35 -14.44
CA ILE A 108 9.80 -8.11 -14.76
C ILE A 108 10.70 -7.79 -13.58
N GLU A 109 11.01 -8.81 -12.78
CA GLU A 109 11.69 -8.66 -11.50
C GLU A 109 12.85 -7.67 -11.57
N MET A 110 12.97 -6.91 -10.48
CA MET A 110 14.00 -5.89 -10.24
C MET A 110 15.33 -6.24 -10.89
N MET A 111 15.59 -5.62 -12.03
CA MET A 111 16.94 -5.32 -12.46
C MET A 111 17.01 -3.86 -12.87
N MET A 112 16.67 -2.95 -11.95
CA MET A 112 17.51 -1.77 -11.87
C MET A 112 18.90 -2.33 -11.52
N LYS A 113 19.91 -2.14 -12.38
CA LYS A 113 21.30 -2.23 -11.91
C LYS A 113 21.43 -1.10 -10.92
N ILE A 114 21.05 -1.38 -9.68
CA ILE A 114 21.23 -0.53 -8.53
C ILE A 114 22.76 -0.52 -8.38
N SER A 115 23.41 0.54 -8.86
CA SER A 115 24.83 0.78 -8.61
C SER A 115 25.10 0.52 -7.13
N SER A 116 26.26 -0.06 -6.78
CA SER A 116 26.60 -0.35 -5.37
C SER A 116 26.36 0.87 -4.47
N VAL A 117 26.52 2.08 -5.02
CA VAL A 117 26.21 3.35 -4.35
C VAL A 117 24.71 3.50 -4.05
N VAL A 118 23.81 3.19 -4.99
CA VAL A 118 22.36 3.24 -4.76
C VAL A 118 21.90 2.13 -3.81
N LEU A 119 22.55 0.96 -3.82
CA LEU A 119 22.26 -0.12 -2.87
C LEU A 119 22.70 0.30 -1.46
N VAL A 120 23.90 0.86 -1.33
CA VAL A 120 24.42 1.36 -0.06
C VAL A 120 23.60 2.55 0.44
N VAL A 121 23.17 3.46 -0.44
CA VAL A 121 22.31 4.60 -0.07
C VAL A 121 20.91 4.14 0.29
N MET A 122 20.33 3.17 -0.42
CA MET A 122 19.02 2.60 -0.06
C MET A 122 19.08 1.75 1.20
N VAL A 123 20.14 0.99 1.43
CA VAL A 123 20.35 0.24 2.68
C VAL A 123 20.64 1.21 3.82
N ALA A 124 21.43 2.27 3.61
CA ALA A 124 21.65 3.31 4.60
C ALA A 124 20.35 4.08 4.89
N LEU A 125 19.56 4.44 3.87
CA LEU A 125 18.23 5.02 4.07
C LEU A 125 17.33 4.02 4.78
N LEU A 126 17.30 2.75 4.40
CA LEU A 126 16.51 1.74 5.09
C LEU A 126 17.03 1.41 6.49
N VAL A 127 18.27 1.75 6.85
CA VAL A 127 18.80 1.59 8.21
C VAL A 127 18.53 2.86 9.04
N VAL A 128 18.51 4.03 8.40
CA VAL A 128 18.22 5.34 9.01
C VAL A 128 16.72 5.62 9.11
N THR A 129 15.93 5.12 8.16
CA THR A 129 14.47 5.15 8.07
C THR A 129 13.86 3.75 8.25
N ALA A 130 14.65 2.73 8.57
CA ALA A 130 14.07 1.61 9.30
C ALA A 130 13.45 2.27 10.52
N PRO A 131 12.12 2.23 10.69
CA PRO A 131 11.73 1.82 12.01
C PRO A 131 12.51 0.50 12.18
N MET A 132 13.48 0.46 13.10
CA MET A 132 13.64 -0.79 13.87
C MET A 132 12.21 -1.27 14.07
N VAL A 133 11.83 -2.51 13.74
CA VAL A 133 10.45 -3.00 13.94
C VAL A 133 10.05 -2.58 15.36
N LYS A 134 9.42 -1.42 15.44
CA LYS A 134 9.29 -0.62 16.65
C LYS A 134 7.82 -0.73 16.82
N ALA A 135 7.49 -1.60 17.77
CA ALA A 135 6.24 -1.66 18.48
C ALA A 135 5.25 -0.59 18.00
N VAL A 136 4.12 -1.05 17.46
CA VAL A 136 2.99 -0.19 17.08
C VAL A 136 2.91 0.98 18.05
N THR A 137 3.08 2.20 17.53
CA THR A 137 3.14 3.38 18.40
C THR A 137 1.83 3.50 19.18
N THR A 138 1.91 3.86 20.46
CA THR A 138 0.74 4.02 21.36
C THR A 138 -0.35 4.92 20.77
N ASN A 139 0.05 5.88 19.93
CA ASN A 139 -0.85 6.81 19.24
C ASN A 139 -1.64 6.17 18.08
N GLN A 140 -1.06 5.24 17.31
CA GLN A 140 -1.79 4.51 16.27
C GLN A 140 -2.88 3.62 16.89
N CYS A 141 -2.57 2.92 17.98
CA CYS A 141 -3.56 2.11 18.68
C CYS A 141 -4.71 2.93 19.29
N LYS A 142 -4.47 4.18 19.68
CA LYS A 142 -5.50 5.06 20.25
C LYS A 142 -6.61 5.36 19.24
N ASN A 143 -6.25 5.68 18.01
CA ASN A 143 -7.21 6.00 16.95
C ASN A 143 -7.96 4.74 16.48
N GLU A 144 -7.24 3.64 16.21
CA GLU A 144 -7.86 2.38 15.79
C GLU A 144 -8.86 1.85 16.82
N ARG A 145 -8.49 1.92 18.11
CA ARG A 145 -9.37 1.50 19.21
C ARG A 145 -10.60 2.38 19.32
N THR A 146 -10.45 3.71 19.22
CA THR A 146 -11.58 4.64 19.31
C THR A 146 -12.60 4.36 18.20
N GLN A 147 -12.12 4.11 16.97
CA GLN A 147 -12.98 3.74 15.86
C GLN A 147 -13.66 2.38 16.08
N LEU A 148 -12.94 1.37 16.58
CA LEU A 148 -13.55 0.07 16.88
C LEU A 148 -14.66 0.20 17.92
N VAL A 149 -14.41 0.91 19.03
CA VAL A 149 -15.39 1.07 20.12
C VAL A 149 -16.63 1.83 19.63
N ASN A 150 -16.45 2.88 18.82
CA ASN A 150 -17.57 3.66 18.32
C ASN A 150 -18.46 2.84 17.37
N GLU A 151 -17.85 2.14 16.41
CA GLU A 151 -18.58 1.35 15.41
C GLU A 151 -19.20 0.07 15.99
N CYS A 152 -18.52 -0.55 16.96
CA CYS A 152 -18.94 -1.82 17.57
C CYS A 152 -19.64 -1.65 18.92
N ARG A 153 -19.96 -0.41 19.35
CA ARG A 153 -20.67 -0.14 20.61
C ARG A 153 -21.93 -1.00 20.80
N PRO A 154 -22.79 -1.20 19.79
CA PRO A 154 -24.00 -2.01 19.95
C PRO A 154 -23.71 -3.48 20.26
N VAL A 155 -22.56 -3.99 19.80
CA VAL A 155 -22.13 -5.38 19.98
C VAL A 155 -21.82 -5.69 21.43
N ILE A 156 -21.28 -4.70 22.17
CA ILE A 156 -21.02 -4.82 23.62
C ILE A 156 -22.32 -5.10 24.39
N PHE A 157 -23.43 -4.54 23.93
CA PHE A 157 -24.76 -4.75 24.50
C PHE A 157 -25.51 -5.96 23.90
N GLY A 158 -24.81 -6.78 23.11
CA GLY A 158 -25.36 -8.02 22.57
C GLY A 158 -26.21 -7.86 21.31
N GLN A 159 -26.08 -6.73 20.60
CA GLN A 159 -26.62 -6.59 19.25
C GLN A 159 -25.66 -7.16 18.20
N ASP A 160 -26.17 -7.41 16.99
CA ASP A 160 -25.36 -7.89 15.89
C ASP A 160 -24.43 -6.79 15.33
N PRO A 161 -23.23 -7.17 14.85
CA PRO A 161 -22.27 -6.20 14.32
C PRO A 161 -22.76 -5.57 13.02
N SER A 162 -22.62 -4.24 12.91
CA SER A 162 -22.79 -3.53 11.64
C SER A 162 -21.69 -3.86 10.63
N ASN A 163 -21.89 -3.55 9.35
CA ASN A 163 -20.86 -3.71 8.32
C ASN A 163 -19.59 -2.92 8.64
N ASN A 164 -19.72 -1.70 9.18
CA ASN A 164 -18.59 -0.88 9.60
C ASN A 164 -17.86 -1.51 10.79
N CYS A 165 -18.60 -2.02 11.78
CA CYS A 165 -18.00 -2.76 12.88
C CYS A 165 -17.20 -3.97 12.38
N CYS A 166 -17.77 -4.79 11.49
CA CYS A 166 -17.06 -5.94 10.92
C CYS A 166 -15.82 -5.52 10.11
N GLN A 167 -15.87 -4.39 9.39
CA GLN A 167 -14.70 -3.87 8.70
C GLN A 167 -13.57 -3.51 9.67
N ARG A 168 -13.89 -2.88 10.81
CA ARG A 168 -12.91 -2.58 11.87
C ARG A 168 -12.38 -3.84 12.53
N VAL A 169 -13.24 -4.81 12.82
CA VAL A 169 -12.85 -6.11 13.40
C VAL A 169 -11.85 -6.84 12.49
N ARG A 170 -12.04 -6.81 11.17
CA ARG A 170 -11.13 -7.47 10.21
C ARG A 170 -9.72 -6.89 10.23
N VAL A 171 -9.60 -5.56 10.33
CA VAL A 171 -8.32 -4.85 10.13
C VAL A 171 -7.60 -4.47 11.42
N ILE A 172 -8.25 -4.55 12.60
CA ILE A 172 -7.62 -4.13 13.86
C ILE A 172 -6.45 -5.04 14.27
N HIS A 173 -5.39 -4.43 14.76
CA HIS A 173 -4.22 -5.14 15.27
C HIS A 173 -4.47 -5.70 16.67
N VAL A 174 -4.09 -6.96 16.88
CA VAL A 174 -4.24 -7.64 18.19
C VAL A 174 -3.47 -6.92 19.29
N GLU A 175 -2.30 -6.38 18.94
CA GLU A 175 -1.42 -5.60 19.83
C GLU A 175 -2.09 -4.32 20.36
N CYS A 176 -3.03 -3.75 19.59
CA CYS A 176 -3.76 -2.55 19.99
C CYS A 176 -4.98 -2.83 20.86
N ILE A 177 -5.60 -4.01 20.77
CA ILE A 177 -6.84 -4.31 21.49
C ILE A 177 -6.60 -5.10 22.78
N CYS A 178 -5.67 -6.05 22.77
CA CYS A 178 -5.44 -6.95 23.91
C CYS A 178 -5.05 -6.23 25.21
N PRO A 179 -4.22 -5.17 25.21
CA PRO A 179 -3.93 -4.43 26.45
C PRO A 179 -5.15 -3.76 27.10
N TYR A 180 -6.26 -3.59 26.36
CA TYR A 180 -7.49 -2.97 26.87
C TYR A 180 -8.49 -3.98 27.42
N LEU A 181 -8.32 -5.28 27.10
CA LEU A 181 -9.10 -6.37 27.66
C LEU A 181 -8.64 -6.67 29.09
N THR A 182 -8.84 -5.69 29.96
CA THR A 182 -8.62 -5.82 31.41
C THR A 182 -9.68 -6.73 32.02
N PRO A 183 -9.46 -7.25 33.25
CA PRO A 183 -10.46 -8.11 33.91
C PRO A 183 -11.81 -7.42 34.08
N LYS A 184 -11.79 -6.11 34.37
CA LYS A 184 -13.01 -5.29 34.48
C LYS A 184 -13.79 -5.28 33.17
N PHE A 185 -13.12 -5.11 32.03
CA PHE A 185 -13.77 -5.10 30.72
C PHE A 185 -14.22 -6.50 30.28
N ALA A 186 -13.40 -7.53 30.54
CA ALA A 186 -13.74 -8.92 30.22
C ALA A 186 -15.03 -9.38 30.93
N ASN A 187 -15.28 -8.90 32.15
CA ASN A 187 -16.49 -9.21 32.91
C ASN A 187 -17.76 -8.51 32.37
N LEU A 188 -17.63 -7.52 31.48
CA LEU A 188 -18.77 -6.80 30.89
C LEU A 188 -19.26 -7.44 29.59
N ILE A 189 -18.52 -8.40 29.02
CA ILE A 189 -18.82 -8.99 27.71
C ILE A 189 -18.98 -10.51 27.81
N ASN A 190 -19.87 -11.07 26.99
CA ASN A 190 -19.95 -12.52 26.82
C ASN A 190 -18.87 -12.97 25.83
N LEU A 191 -17.78 -13.58 26.33
CA LEU A 191 -16.62 -13.98 25.52
C LEU A 191 -16.96 -14.99 24.43
N ALA A 192 -17.82 -15.98 24.72
CA ALA A 192 -18.24 -16.99 23.75
C ALA A 192 -19.06 -16.37 22.61
N ARG A 193 -19.99 -15.47 22.95
CA ARG A 193 -20.79 -14.73 21.97
C ARG A 193 -19.93 -13.80 21.13
N THR A 194 -19.00 -13.09 21.78
CA THR A 194 -18.06 -12.17 21.12
C THR A 194 -17.16 -12.94 20.14
N ALA A 195 -16.65 -14.12 20.51
CA ALA A 195 -15.87 -14.97 19.61
C ALA A 195 -16.68 -15.35 18.36
N LYS A 196 -17.95 -15.72 18.53
CA LYS A 196 -18.85 -16.04 17.41
C LYS A 196 -19.08 -14.84 16.49
N GLN A 197 -19.26 -13.64 17.05
CA GLN A 197 -19.45 -12.40 16.28
C GLN A 197 -18.19 -11.97 15.52
N ILE A 198 -17.00 -12.18 16.09
CA ILE A 198 -15.75 -11.92 15.39
C ILE A 198 -15.56 -12.89 14.21
N ARG A 199 -15.89 -14.18 14.43
CA ARG A 199 -15.89 -15.21 13.38
C ARG A 199 -16.91 -14.89 12.28
N SER A 200 -18.12 -14.44 12.63
CA SER A 200 -19.15 -14.05 11.65
C SER A 200 -18.74 -12.82 10.84
N CYS A 201 -17.96 -11.90 11.42
CA CYS A 201 -17.31 -10.83 10.67
C CYS A 201 -16.19 -11.33 9.74
N GLY A 202 -15.84 -12.61 9.71
CA GLY A 202 -14.82 -13.17 8.82
C GLY A 202 -13.40 -13.04 9.36
N ARG A 203 -13.22 -12.79 10.65
CA ARG A 203 -11.91 -12.83 11.31
C ARG A 203 -11.75 -14.12 12.07
N ASN A 204 -10.75 -14.90 11.69
CA ASN A 204 -10.45 -16.15 12.36
C ASN A 204 -9.74 -15.88 13.70
N ILE A 205 -10.19 -16.55 14.77
CA ILE A 205 -9.56 -16.51 16.09
C ILE A 205 -9.20 -17.95 16.46
N PRO A 206 -7.93 -18.25 16.82
CA PRO A 206 -7.52 -19.55 17.31
C PRO A 206 -8.35 -19.99 18.52
N HIS A 207 -8.49 -21.31 18.72
CA HIS A 207 -9.12 -21.83 19.93
C HIS A 207 -8.28 -21.45 21.16
N ASN A 208 -8.94 -21.12 22.28
CA ASN A 208 -8.25 -20.69 23.52
C ASN A 208 -7.34 -19.46 23.34
N PHE A 209 -7.72 -18.55 22.44
CA PHE A 209 -6.93 -17.36 22.16
C PHE A 209 -6.90 -16.41 23.37
N LYS A 210 -5.69 -16.14 23.87
CA LYS A 210 -5.43 -15.22 24.98
C LYS A 210 -5.22 -13.80 24.46
N CYS A 211 -5.95 -12.84 25.03
CA CYS A 211 -5.87 -11.44 24.64
C CYS A 211 -6.07 -10.56 25.88
N GLY A 212 -4.97 -10.03 26.42
CA GLY A 212 -4.99 -9.35 27.71
C GLY A 212 -5.33 -10.32 28.83
N SER A 213 -6.33 -9.97 29.64
CA SER A 213 -6.86 -10.82 30.71
C SER A 213 -8.01 -11.74 30.25
N ALA A 214 -8.42 -11.68 28.98
CA ALA A 214 -9.48 -12.51 28.43
C ALA A 214 -8.93 -13.75 27.72
N THR A 215 -9.65 -14.87 27.84
CA THR A 215 -9.42 -16.10 27.07
C THR A 215 -10.68 -16.41 26.26
N PHE A 216 -10.57 -16.37 24.94
CA PHE A 216 -11.68 -16.68 24.04
C PHE A 216 -11.75 -18.18 23.76
N PRO A 217 -12.94 -18.80 23.82
CA PRO A 217 -13.13 -20.21 23.48
C PRO A 217 -12.94 -20.44 21.97
#